data_AF-A0A0G3V2D7-F1
#
_entry.id   AF-A0A0G3V2D7-F1
#
_cell.length_a   1.000
_cell.length_b   1.000
_cell.length_c   1.000
_cell.angle_alpha   90.00
_cell.angle_beta   90.00
_cell.angle_gamma   90.00
#
_symmetry.space_group_name_H-M   'P 1'
#
loop_
_entity.id
_entity.type
_entity.pdbx_description
1 polymer ?
#
loop_
_entity_poly.entity_id
_entity_poly.type
_entity_poly.pdbx_seq_one_letter_code
_entity_poly.pdbx_strand_id
1 'polypeptide(L)' 'MLVLTRRDGETIRLLLPNSDEIEVTLISGGPCRLGITAPDNVEIERTELTE' A
#
# COMPACT_ATOMS: atom_id res chain seq x y z
N MET A 1 -0.69 -13.05 -9.61
CA MET A 1 -0.02 -12.71 -8.34
C MET A 1 1.37 -12.21 -8.65
N LEU A 2 1.66 -10.95 -8.34
CA LEU A 2 2.98 -10.34 -8.50
C LEU A 2 3.67 -10.33 -7.12
N VAL A 3 4.96 -10.68 -7.07
CA VAL A 3 5.73 -10.74 -5.83
C VAL A 3 6.99 -9.88 -5.99
N LEU A 4 7.18 -8.93 -5.08
CA LEU A 4 8.29 -7.98 -5.09
C LEU A 4 8.87 -7.87 -3.68
N THR A 5 10.18 -7.61 -3.59
CA THR A 5 10.85 -7.28 -2.34
C THR A 5 11.03 -5.77 -2.23
N ARG A 6 10.84 -5.22 -1.02
CA ARG A 6 11.12 -3.81 -0.71
C ARG A 6 12.01 -3.71 0.52
N ARG A 7 12.91 -2.72 0.51
CA ARG A 7 13.66 -2.30 1.71
C ARG A 7 12.87 -1.22 2.47
N ASP A 8 13.24 -0.99 3.73
CA ASP A 8 12.68 0.10 4.51
C ASP A 8 12.82 1.44 3.76
N GLY A 9 11.71 2.18 3.68
CA GLY A 9 11.58 3.44 2.94
C GLY A 9 11.26 3.27 1.45
N GLU A 10 11.27 2.05 0.90
CA GLU A 10 10.89 1.83 -0.51
C GLU A 10 9.37 1.75 -0.69
N THR A 11 8.92 2.29 -1.82
CA THR A 11 7.51 2.43 -2.18
C THR A 11 7.17 1.58 -3.41
N ILE A 12 5.98 1.01 -3.41
CA ILE A 12 5.32 0.42 -4.59
C ILE A 12 4.24 1.39 -5.05
N ARG A 13 4.21 1.67 -6.36
CA ARG A 13 3.18 2.48 -7.01
C ARG A 13 2.23 1.59 -7.77
N LEU A 14 0.94 1.76 -7.52
CA LEU A 14 -0.15 1.06 -8.19
C LEU A 14 -0.92 2.10 -9.01
N LEU A 15 -0.88 1.97 -10.32
CA LEU A 15 -1.70 2.77 -11.23
C LEU A 15 -2.99 2.03 -11.51
N LEU A 16 -4.11 2.63 -11.14
CA LEU A 16 -5.44 2.08 -11.35
C LEU A 16 -5.94 2.38 -12.77
N PRO A 17 -6.92 1.62 -13.30
CA PRO A 17 -7.47 1.84 -14.64
C PRO A 17 -8.08 3.24 -14.84
N ASN A 18 -8.55 3.87 -13.76
CA ASN A 18 -9.08 5.24 -13.76
C ASN A 18 -7.98 6.32 -13.66
N SER A 19 -6.70 5.93 -13.76
CA SER A 19 -5.52 6.79 -13.63
C SER A 19 -5.25 7.31 -12.21
N ASP A 20 -5.97 6.83 -11.19
CA ASP A 20 -5.60 7.09 -9.80
C ASP A 20 -4.31 6.34 -9.43
N GLU A 21 -3.57 6.89 -8.48
CA GLU A 21 -2.32 6.33 -7.98
C GLU A 21 -2.45 5.98 -6.50
N ILE A 22 -2.01 4.78 -6.13
CA ILE A 22 -1.83 4.37 -4.74
C ILE A 22 -0.34 4.14 -4.49
N GLU A 23 0.19 4.73 -3.43
CA GLU A 23 1.56 4.49 -2.96
C GLU A 23 1.55 3.66 -1.69
N VAL A 24 2.26 2.52 -1.69
CA VAL A 24 2.45 1.68 -0.50
C VAL A 24 3.91 1.66 -0.14
N THR A 25 4.25 2.19 1.04
CA THR A 25 5.63 2.35 1.50
C THR A 25 5.91 1.44 2.69
N LEU A 26 7.02 0.69 2.63
CA LEU A 26 7.50 -0.06 3.79
C LEU A 26 8.15 0.92 4.78
N ILE A 27 7.60 1.03 5.98
CA ILE A 27 8.10 1.93 7.02
C ILE A 27 8.91 1.11 8.03
N SER A 28 10.06 1.66 8.44
CA SER A 28 10.89 1.09 9.48
C SER A 28 10.18 1.07 10.84
N GLY A 29 10.32 -0.04 11.57
CA GLY A 29 9.96 -0.15 12.99
C GLY A 29 8.93 -1.23 13.28
N GLY A 30 9.25 -2.13 14.21
CA GLY A 30 8.37 -3.24 14.60
C GLY A 30 8.13 -4.27 13.48
N PRO A 31 7.18 -5.22 13.67
CA PRO A 31 6.77 -6.08 12.58
C PRO A 31 6.15 -5.23 11.46
N CYS A 32 6.61 -5.47 10.22
CA CYS A 32 6.25 -4.84 8.94
C CYS A 32 5.18 -3.73 9.04
N ARG A 33 5.60 -2.46 9.12
CA ARG A 33 4.70 -1.29 9.07
C ARG A 33 4.57 -0.80 7.64
N LEU A 34 3.34 -0.52 7.21
CA LEU A 34 3.05 0.00 5.88
C LEU A 34 2.41 1.39 5.99
N GLY A 35 2.89 2.33 5.20
CA GLY A 35 2.21 3.61 4.94
C GLY A 35 1.50 3.53 3.60
N ILE A 36 0.27 4.01 3.53
CA ILE A 36 -0.54 3.98 2.30
C ILE A 36 -1.03 5.40 2.02
N THR A 37 -0.71 5.90 0.83
CA THR A 37 -1.25 7.16 0.29
C THR A 37 -2.17 6.80 -0.86
N ALA A 38 -3.42 7.23 -0.79
CA ALA A 38 -4.45 6.98 -1.79
C ALA A 38 -5.40 8.19 -1.87
N PRO A 39 -6.10 8.40 -3.00
CA PRO A 39 -7.12 9.42 -3.11
C PRO A 39 -8.39 9.04 -2.32
N ASP A 40 -9.23 10.03 -1.99
CA ASP A 40 -10.38 9.88 -1.09
C ASP A 40 -11.46 8.91 -1.58
N ASN A 41 -11.49 8.61 -2.88
CA ASN A 41 -12.42 7.68 -3.51
C ASN A 41 -11.96 6.21 -3.44
N VAL A 42 -10.80 5.93 -2.84
CA VAL A 42 -10.26 4.57 -2.66
C VAL A 42 -10.38 4.16 -1.20
N GLU A 43 -11.08 3.06 -0.96
CA GLU A 43 -11.22 2.47 0.36
C GLU A 43 -10.00 1.59 0.68
N ILE A 44 -9.40 1.82 1.85
CA ILE A 44 -8.25 1.07 2.36
C ILE A 44 -8.64 0.44 3.68
N GLU A 45 -8.80 -0.87 3.67
CA GLU A 45 -9.21 -1.63 4.84
C GLU A 45 -8.25 -2.78 5.15
N ARG A 46 -8.11 -3.08 6.43
CA ARG A 46 -7.45 -4.31 6.86
C ARG A 46 -8.44 -5.46 6.72
N THR A 47 -7.98 -6.58 6.19
CA THR A 47 -8.85 -7.74 5.90
C THR A 47 -9.67 -8.19 7.11
N GLU A 48 -9.11 -8.13 8.32
CA GLU A 48 -9.84 -8.56 9.51
C GLU A 48 -11.00 -7.65 9.96
N LEU A 49 -11.22 -6.52 9.28
CA LEU A 49 -12.37 -5.63 9.54
C LEU A 49 -13.58 -5.98 8.67
N THR A 50 -13.36 -6.69 7.56
CA THR A 50 -14.41 -7.10 6.60
C THR A 50 -14.74 -8.58 6.65
N GLU A 51 -13.88 -9.41 7.26
CA GLU A 51 -14.09 -10.85 7.51
C GLU A 51 -14.62 -11.17 8.91
#